data_AF-A0A968TY75-F1
#
_entry.id   AF-A0A968TY75-F1
#
_cell.length_a   1.000
_cell.length_b   1.000
_cell.length_c   1.000
_cell.angle_alpha   90.00
_cell.angle_beta   90.00
_cell.angle_gamma   90.00
#
_symmetry.space_group_name_H-M   'P 1'
#
loop_
_entity.id
_entity.type
_entity.pdbx_description
1 polymer ?
#
loop_
_entity_poly.entity_id
_entity_poly.type
_entity_poly.pdbx_seq_one_letter_code
_entity_poly.pdbx_strand_id
1 'polypeptide(L)'
;MKKLRFLALYSLYLLAALALIDYFFFYRPYVRELRTKKGTLAAKPDLDESPLIEVRHVEPALMKRLGRLATEKKSSFVDAEVEKAPGVVRVCAFGDSFTYGDEVDAEHDYPSLLQRRFEAAGARNVEVLNFGVSGFGFHQTYMLWDGVGRRFSCDFTLLGPQGFQPIRDTTFGFIHHWTPYYLHARYVLDGGDVRLVEIPGDTYGARFDRHFSFIPRWDVLRYDRNPPMFLRSLIPRDRELKNPFYYDSRSMDEEAFDSYAILLGKMAAGGERILVGHYVPEVVDVAREVGVATLAAADLHEEGDFPYRATIDHASPFGNRLVAEQFFRWLTGEADPPLEVLESIDVAGDAGPAPSGWEPGALAFNAATRLGVELDGVEIGAPVISAVDLVEGEQAFAARSILALKGTETSLADACLIAFDGDLRPGMSVVLGTASGAELPVATVVPLDPRIQLGVVEIEGLQFPNPWQLFFRGNPRARAQQFGGGELTLRVDGREVLRGTAAAWVCSTVPISARPGSAAGFSRNLGGLLELADLPETGRYDLVIEPAGAAPRRLPLRRSWP
;
A
#
# COMPACT_ATOMS: atom_id res chain seq x y z
N MET A 1 45.58 -28.43 37.13
CA MET A 1 45.14 -27.05 37.44
C MET A 1 45.79 -25.96 36.61
N LYS A 2 47.14 -25.83 36.54
CA LYS A 2 47.80 -24.76 35.75
C LYS A 2 47.41 -24.75 34.25
N LYS A 3 47.38 -25.92 33.60
CA LYS A 3 46.93 -26.06 32.19
C LYS A 3 45.47 -25.64 31.99
N LEU A 4 44.57 -26.01 32.91
CA LEU A 4 43.15 -25.64 32.84
C LEU A 4 42.94 -24.13 33.01
N ARG A 5 43.65 -23.51 33.96
CA ARG A 5 43.64 -22.04 34.12
C ARG A 5 44.19 -21.33 32.88
N PHE A 6 45.29 -21.84 32.30
CA PHE A 6 45.84 -21.29 31.07
C PHE A 6 44.86 -21.37 29.91
N LEU A 7 44.24 -22.53 29.69
CA LEU A 7 43.22 -22.73 28.66
C LEU A 7 42.03 -21.78 28.86
N ALA A 8 41.51 -21.67 30.09
CA ALA A 8 40.40 -20.75 30.39
C ALA A 8 40.76 -19.28 30.11
N LEU A 9 41.95 -18.83 30.54
CA LEU A 9 42.42 -17.47 30.28
C LEU A 9 42.65 -17.22 28.78
N TYR A 10 43.19 -18.21 28.06
CA TYR A 10 43.40 -18.11 26.62
C TYR A 10 42.06 -18.05 25.86
N SER A 11 41.07 -18.85 26.26
CA SER A 11 39.71 -18.78 25.71
C SER A 11 39.06 -17.42 25.97
N LEU A 12 39.17 -16.87 27.18
CA LEU A 12 38.68 -15.53 27.49
C LEU A 12 39.39 -14.45 26.65
N TYR A 13 40.70 -14.58 26.45
CA TYR A 13 41.46 -13.69 25.57
C TYR A 13 40.97 -13.75 24.12
N LEU A 14 40.76 -14.95 23.57
CA LEU A 14 40.22 -15.12 22.22
C LEU A 14 38.81 -14.55 22.08
N LEU A 15 37.94 -14.77 23.08
CA LEU A 15 36.60 -14.18 23.12
C LEU A 15 36.65 -12.65 23.15
N ALA A 16 37.56 -12.08 23.96
CA ALA A 16 37.76 -10.63 24.00
C ALA A 16 38.27 -10.08 22.66
N ALA A 17 39.22 -10.78 22.02
CA ALA A 17 39.72 -10.40 20.70
C ALA A 17 38.62 -10.46 19.62
N LEU A 18 37.81 -11.52 19.62
CA LEU A 18 36.66 -11.65 18.72
C LEU A 18 35.63 -10.55 18.97
N ALA A 19 35.31 -10.24 20.23
CA ALA A 19 34.39 -9.16 20.57
C ALA A 19 34.91 -7.79 20.13
N LEU A 20 36.22 -7.54 20.22
CA LEU A 20 36.83 -6.30 19.73
C LEU A 20 36.76 -6.21 18.19
N ILE A 21 37.07 -7.30 17.49
CA ILE A 21 36.94 -7.36 16.02
C ILE A 21 35.49 -7.10 15.62
N ASP A 22 34.56 -7.79 16.28
CA ASP A 22 33.13 -7.65 16.03
C ASP A 22 32.65 -6.21 16.24
N TYR A 23 33.05 -5.61 17.37
CA TYR A 23 32.75 -4.24 17.74
C TYR A 23 33.24 -3.23 16.68
N PHE A 24 34.52 -3.29 16.31
CA PHE A 24 35.15 -2.29 15.45
C PHE A 24 34.81 -2.44 13.97
N PHE A 25 34.67 -3.67 13.46
CA PHE A 25 34.50 -3.94 12.04
C PHE A 25 33.06 -4.16 11.60
N PHE A 26 32.16 -4.57 12.49
CA PHE A 26 30.79 -4.90 12.13
C PHE A 26 29.78 -4.03 12.87
N TYR A 27 29.78 -4.08 14.20
CA TYR A 27 28.80 -3.37 15.01
C TYR A 27 28.89 -1.85 14.85
N ARG A 28 30.07 -1.25 15.03
CA ARG A 28 30.21 0.21 14.98
C ARG A 28 29.88 0.80 13.61
N PRO A 29 30.33 0.21 12.48
CA PRO A 29 29.88 0.64 11.15
C PRO A 29 28.38 0.50 10.96
N TYR A 30 27.78 -0.60 11.42
CA TYR A 30 26.33 -0.82 11.32
C TYR A 30 25.52 0.20 12.10
N VAL A 31 25.85 0.45 13.38
CA VAL A 31 25.15 1.46 14.19
C VAL A 31 25.36 2.85 13.60
N ARG A 32 26.55 3.15 13.08
CA ARG A 32 26.80 4.41 12.36
C ARG A 32 25.94 4.50 11.10
N GLU A 33 25.81 3.43 10.33
CA GLU A 33 24.95 3.36 9.16
C GLU A 33 23.49 3.61 9.57
N LEU A 34 22.95 2.89 10.55
CA LEU A 34 21.59 3.14 11.08
C LEU A 34 21.39 4.59 11.52
N ARG A 35 22.40 5.19 12.14
CA ARG A 35 22.34 6.60 12.57
C ARG A 35 22.39 7.60 11.42
N THR A 36 23.03 7.23 10.31
CA THR A 36 23.29 8.12 9.16
C THR A 36 22.43 7.82 7.93
N LYS A 37 21.68 6.71 7.93
CA LYS A 37 20.80 6.30 6.83
C LYS A 37 19.73 7.38 6.64
N LYS A 38 19.97 8.26 5.67
CA LYS A 38 19.01 9.23 5.16
C LYS A 38 17.92 8.44 4.44
N GLY A 39 16.64 8.64 4.79
CA GLY A 39 15.56 8.08 3.98
C GLY A 39 14.19 7.89 4.64
N THR A 40 14.02 8.07 5.95
CA THR A 40 12.75 7.71 6.61
C THR A 40 12.38 8.72 7.70
N LEU A 41 11.81 9.85 7.24
CA LEU A 41 11.86 11.21 7.82
C LEU A 41 13.20 11.91 7.57
N ALA A 42 13.56 12.07 6.30
CA ALA A 42 14.73 12.83 5.88
C ALA A 42 14.80 14.22 6.56
N ALA A 43 15.94 14.53 7.20
CA ALA A 43 16.40 15.85 7.67
C ALA A 43 16.22 16.25 9.16
N LYS A 44 16.16 15.32 10.14
CA LYS A 44 16.27 15.68 11.57
C LYS A 44 17.51 15.09 12.25
N PRO A 45 18.71 15.70 12.08
CA PRO A 45 19.89 15.37 12.89
C PRO A 45 19.69 15.58 14.41
N ASP A 46 18.60 16.25 14.82
CA ASP A 46 18.26 16.54 16.22
C ASP A 46 17.45 15.43 16.92
N LEU A 47 17.12 14.30 16.28
CA LEU A 47 16.35 13.23 16.94
C LEU A 47 17.05 12.63 18.17
N ASP A 48 18.37 12.75 18.27
CA ASP A 48 19.12 12.29 19.44
C ASP A 48 18.72 13.02 20.73
N GLU A 49 18.46 14.33 20.63
CA GLU A 49 18.08 15.21 21.76
C GLU A 49 16.61 15.61 21.74
N SER A 50 15.90 15.34 20.64
CA SER A 50 14.50 15.74 20.50
C SER A 50 13.64 15.05 21.56
N PRO A 51 12.83 15.81 22.32
CA PRO A 51 11.77 15.21 23.09
C PRO A 51 10.82 14.48 22.13
N LEU A 52 10.12 13.49 22.66
CA LEU A 52 9.08 12.79 21.91
C LEU A 52 8.03 13.81 21.45
N ILE A 53 7.47 13.55 20.27
CA ILE A 53 6.50 14.46 19.64
C ILE A 53 5.29 14.59 20.58
N GLU A 54 4.97 15.82 20.97
CA GLU A 54 3.72 16.08 21.68
C GLU A 54 2.56 15.93 20.70
N VAL A 55 1.64 15.03 21.03
CA VAL A 55 0.44 14.79 20.24
C VAL A 55 -0.77 15.11 21.11
N ARG A 56 -1.74 15.82 20.55
CA ARG A 56 -2.97 16.21 21.27
C ARG A 56 -3.62 14.96 21.86
N HIS A 57 -4.08 15.08 23.10
CA HIS A 57 -4.64 14.01 23.92
C HIS A 57 -3.65 12.91 24.35
N VAL A 58 -2.43 12.83 23.83
CA VAL A 58 -1.49 11.76 24.17
C VAL A 58 -0.50 12.24 25.23
N GLU A 59 -0.49 11.56 26.38
CA GLU A 59 0.47 11.90 27.43
C GLU A 59 1.90 11.56 26.99
N PRO A 60 2.92 12.37 27.37
CA PRO A 60 4.30 12.10 27.01
C PRO A 60 4.79 10.71 27.44
N ALA A 61 4.32 10.20 28.59
CA ALA A 61 4.63 8.86 29.08
C ALA A 61 4.12 7.76 28.13
N LEU A 62 2.90 7.92 27.62
CA LEU A 62 2.32 7.00 26.64
C LEU A 62 3.04 7.10 25.30
N MET A 63 3.39 8.31 24.87
CA MET A 63 4.17 8.49 23.63
C MET A 63 5.51 7.73 23.69
N LYS A 64 6.16 7.63 24.86
CA LYS A 64 7.38 6.81 25.01
C LYS A 64 7.11 5.34 24.71
N ARG A 65 5.96 4.83 25.15
CA ARG A 65 5.55 3.43 24.96
C ARG A 65 5.15 3.16 23.52
N LEU A 66 4.44 4.09 22.89
CA LEU A 66 4.00 3.95 21.50
C LEU A 66 5.15 4.09 20.50
N GLY A 67 6.19 4.87 20.84
CA GLY A 67 7.34 5.10 19.98
C GLY A 67 7.07 6.14 18.90
N ARG A 68 6.07 5.93 18.05
CA ARG A 68 5.63 6.88 17.02
C ARG A 68 4.12 6.96 16.98
N LEU A 69 3.60 8.11 16.54
CA LEU A 69 2.19 8.28 16.25
C LEU A 69 2.04 9.18 15.02
N ALA A 70 1.39 8.68 13.99
CA ALA A 70 1.00 9.42 12.79
C ALA A 70 -0.47 9.84 12.94
N THR A 71 -0.78 11.10 12.65
CA THR A 71 -2.10 11.71 12.94
C THR A 71 -2.51 12.74 11.88
N GLU A 72 -1.94 12.65 10.68
CA GLU A 72 -2.13 13.65 9.62
C GLU A 72 -3.47 13.51 8.89
N LYS A 73 -4.20 12.41 9.12
CA LYS A 73 -5.52 12.15 8.53
C LYS A 73 -6.59 13.00 9.19
N LYS A 74 -7.49 13.56 8.39
CA LYS A 74 -8.63 14.36 8.87
C LYS A 74 -9.59 13.55 9.76
N SER A 75 -9.70 12.24 9.55
CA SER A 75 -10.48 11.34 10.40
C SER A 75 -9.78 11.02 11.73
N SER A 76 -8.55 11.48 11.95
CA SER A 76 -7.78 11.14 13.13
C SER A 76 -8.44 11.63 14.41
N PHE A 77 -8.40 10.80 15.45
CA PHE A 77 -8.95 11.12 16.77
C PHE A 77 -8.38 12.41 17.39
N VAL A 78 -7.20 12.87 16.97
CA VAL A 78 -6.58 14.09 17.51
C VAL A 78 -7.39 15.36 17.19
N ASP A 79 -8.18 15.32 16.13
CA ASP A 79 -9.01 16.45 15.71
C ASP A 79 -10.39 16.42 16.38
N ALA A 80 -10.75 15.31 17.03
CA ALA A 80 -12.03 15.12 17.69
C ALA A 80 -12.02 15.58 19.16
N GLU A 81 -13.19 15.99 19.64
CA GLU A 81 -13.38 16.28 21.06
C GLU A 81 -13.55 14.99 21.87
N VAL A 82 -12.83 14.91 23.00
CA VAL A 82 -12.85 13.75 23.90
C VAL A 82 -14.26 13.50 24.43
N GLU A 83 -14.92 14.56 24.91
CA GLU A 83 -16.30 14.50 25.38
C GLU A 83 -17.25 14.26 24.22
N LYS A 84 -17.99 13.15 24.28
CA LYS A 84 -18.98 12.79 23.25
C LYS A 84 -20.22 13.67 23.38
N ALA A 85 -20.66 14.25 22.27
CA ALA A 85 -21.87 15.08 22.27
C ALA A 85 -23.13 14.23 22.57
N PRO A 86 -24.17 14.80 23.24
CA PRO A 86 -25.39 14.07 23.55
C PRO A 86 -26.09 13.52 22.30
N GLY A 87 -26.49 12.24 22.33
CA GLY A 87 -27.19 11.57 21.23
C GLY A 87 -26.29 11.11 20.08
N VAL A 88 -24.98 11.37 20.14
CA VAL A 88 -24.00 10.84 19.18
C VAL A 88 -23.66 9.40 19.52
N VAL A 89 -23.64 8.55 18.49
CA VAL A 89 -23.05 7.21 18.53
C VAL A 89 -21.63 7.31 17.99
N ARG A 90 -20.63 6.91 18.78
CA ARG A 90 -19.22 7.03 18.43
C ARG A 90 -18.62 5.66 18.12
N VAL A 91 -18.08 5.53 16.92
CA VAL A 91 -17.37 4.35 16.42
C VAL A 91 -15.88 4.69 16.35
N CYS A 92 -15.04 3.93 17.05
CA CYS A 92 -13.60 4.18 17.09
C CYS A 92 -12.86 3.05 16.37
N ALA A 93 -12.21 3.36 15.25
CA ALA A 93 -11.46 2.42 14.43
C ALA A 93 -9.99 2.40 14.83
N PHE A 94 -9.49 1.25 15.28
CA PHE A 94 -8.10 1.06 15.67
C PHE A 94 -7.42 0.00 14.81
N GLY A 95 -6.12 0.19 14.57
CA GLY A 95 -5.29 -0.76 13.84
C GLY A 95 -4.02 -0.11 13.32
N ASP A 96 -3.46 -0.66 12.25
CA ASP A 96 -2.18 -0.22 11.72
C ASP A 96 -2.31 0.74 10.51
N SER A 97 -1.39 0.64 9.54
CA SER A 97 -1.39 1.41 8.29
C SER A 97 -2.65 1.24 7.47
N PHE A 98 -3.34 0.10 7.54
CA PHE A 98 -4.58 -0.10 6.79
C PHE A 98 -5.73 0.71 7.40
N THR A 99 -5.77 0.80 8.73
CA THR A 99 -6.75 1.64 9.43
C THR A 99 -6.43 3.12 9.30
N TYR A 100 -5.14 3.47 9.38
CA TYR A 100 -4.67 4.82 9.12
C TYR A 100 -5.00 5.27 7.69
N GLY A 101 -4.97 4.34 6.72
CA GLY A 101 -5.19 4.60 5.31
C GLY A 101 -3.92 5.06 4.61
N ASP A 102 -2.81 4.35 4.78
CA ASP A 102 -1.61 4.56 3.94
C ASP A 102 -1.96 4.37 2.45
N GLU A 103 -1.24 5.07 1.58
CA GLU A 103 -1.42 5.10 0.11
C GLU A 103 -2.75 5.69 -0.43
N VAL A 104 -3.60 6.23 0.44
CA VAL A 104 -4.82 6.94 0.02
C VAL A 104 -4.90 8.34 0.62
N ASP A 105 -5.67 9.22 0.00
CA ASP A 105 -5.94 10.55 0.54
C ASP A 105 -6.74 10.47 1.87
N ALA A 106 -6.73 11.56 2.64
CA ALA A 106 -7.35 11.66 3.96
C ALA A 106 -8.87 11.48 4.01
N GLU A 107 -9.54 11.33 2.88
CA GLU A 107 -10.99 11.07 2.80
C GLU A 107 -11.33 9.71 2.18
N HIS A 108 -10.31 8.91 1.87
CA HIS A 108 -10.42 7.60 1.22
C HIS A 108 -9.94 6.46 2.13
N ASP A 109 -9.54 6.75 3.36
CA ASP A 109 -9.38 5.74 4.42
C ASP A 109 -10.74 5.13 4.79
N TYR A 110 -10.76 3.86 5.18
CA TYR A 110 -12.03 3.19 5.49
C TYR A 110 -12.84 3.87 6.60
N PRO A 111 -12.24 4.47 7.66
CA PRO A 111 -13.03 5.21 8.66
C PRO A 111 -13.77 6.42 8.08
N SER A 112 -13.11 7.22 7.23
CA SER A 112 -13.75 8.31 6.49
C SER A 112 -14.89 7.80 5.58
N LEU A 113 -14.67 6.68 4.89
CA LEU A 113 -15.70 6.08 4.03
C LEU A 113 -16.86 5.48 4.83
N LEU A 114 -16.61 4.92 6.01
CA LEU A 114 -17.62 4.41 6.92
C LEU A 114 -18.50 5.55 7.46
N GLN A 115 -17.91 6.70 7.83
CA GLN A 115 -18.65 7.91 8.19
C GLN A 115 -19.63 8.32 7.07
N ARG A 116 -19.14 8.40 5.82
CA ARG A 116 -19.97 8.74 4.65
C ARG A 116 -21.11 7.75 4.43
N ARG A 117 -20.88 6.45 4.68
CA ARG A 117 -21.93 5.43 4.58
C ARG A 117 -23.03 5.63 5.60
N PHE A 118 -22.70 5.91 6.87
CA PHE A 118 -23.71 6.25 7.87
C PHE A 118 -24.50 7.51 7.51
N GLU A 119 -23.83 8.54 7.01
CA GLU A 119 -24.49 9.78 6.55
C GLU A 119 -25.45 9.53 5.38
N ALA A 120 -25.01 8.74 4.39
CA ALA A 120 -25.82 8.35 3.23
C ALA A 120 -27.05 7.51 3.63
N ALA A 121 -26.92 6.68 4.66
CA ALA A 121 -28.03 5.93 5.27
C ALA A 121 -28.94 6.78 6.18
N GLY A 122 -28.65 8.08 6.34
CA GLY A 122 -29.42 9.00 7.17
C GLY A 122 -29.06 9.01 8.66
N ALA A 123 -28.07 8.21 9.08
CA ALA A 123 -27.56 8.12 10.45
C ALA A 123 -26.56 9.24 10.76
N ARG A 124 -27.01 10.49 10.69
CA ARG A 124 -26.17 11.70 10.87
C ARG A 124 -25.65 11.93 12.29
N ASN A 125 -26.12 11.15 13.25
CA ASN A 125 -25.66 11.19 14.63
C ASN A 125 -24.53 10.18 14.90
N VAL A 126 -24.03 9.49 13.89
CA VAL A 126 -22.86 8.62 14.02
C VAL A 126 -21.58 9.41 13.73
N GLU A 127 -20.59 9.23 14.58
CA GLU A 127 -19.24 9.79 14.44
C GLU A 127 -18.23 8.64 14.40
N VAL A 128 -17.43 8.58 13.33
CA VAL A 128 -16.37 7.60 13.15
C VAL A 128 -15.01 8.27 13.35
N LEU A 129 -14.22 7.75 14.28
CA LEU A 129 -12.89 8.26 14.63
C LEU A 129 -11.80 7.26 14.23
N ASN A 130 -10.74 7.76 13.61
CA ASN A 130 -9.59 6.97 13.19
C ASN A 130 -8.45 7.03 14.23
N PHE A 131 -8.17 5.90 14.86
CA PHE A 131 -7.04 5.63 15.75
C PHE A 131 -6.00 4.70 15.10
N GLY A 132 -6.09 4.49 13.79
CA GLY A 132 -5.11 3.75 13.02
C GLY A 132 -3.76 4.45 13.00
N VAL A 133 -2.69 3.68 13.06
CA VAL A 133 -1.32 4.23 13.04
C VAL A 133 -0.43 3.33 12.22
N SER A 134 0.22 3.88 11.19
CA SER A 134 1.14 3.12 10.35
C SER A 134 2.11 2.29 11.18
N GLY A 135 2.22 1.01 10.82
CA GLY A 135 3.11 0.01 11.39
C GLY A 135 2.94 -0.31 12.87
N PHE A 136 1.79 -0.02 13.48
CA PHE A 136 1.48 -0.58 14.80
C PHE A 136 1.32 -2.10 14.74
N GLY A 137 1.75 -2.77 15.81
CA GLY A 137 1.23 -4.08 16.19
C GLY A 137 0.07 -3.94 17.19
N PHE A 138 -0.56 -5.05 17.55
CA PHE A 138 -1.72 -5.04 18.43
C PHE A 138 -1.37 -4.57 19.85
N HIS A 139 -0.14 -4.77 20.31
CA HIS A 139 0.31 -4.29 21.62
C HIS A 139 0.27 -2.77 21.70
N GLN A 140 0.74 -2.08 20.65
CA GLN A 140 0.68 -0.61 20.59
C GLN A 140 -0.75 -0.13 20.42
N THR A 141 -1.55 -0.82 19.60
CA THR A 141 -2.99 -0.55 19.45
C THR A 141 -3.71 -0.63 20.79
N TYR A 142 -3.46 -1.68 21.58
CA TYR A 142 -4.00 -1.82 22.93
C TYR A 142 -3.55 -0.67 23.85
N MET A 143 -2.26 -0.30 23.82
CA MET A 143 -1.75 0.83 24.64
C MET A 143 -2.44 2.15 24.27
N LEU A 144 -2.67 2.40 22.99
CA LEU A 144 -3.38 3.59 22.51
C LEU A 144 -4.84 3.57 22.94
N TRP A 145 -5.51 2.43 22.81
CA TRP A 145 -6.87 2.26 23.31
C TRP A 145 -6.95 2.51 24.83
N ASP A 146 -6.13 1.84 25.63
CA ASP A 146 -6.20 1.92 27.10
C ASP A 146 -5.82 3.32 27.61
N GLY A 147 -4.79 3.93 27.04
CA GLY A 147 -4.29 5.24 27.48
C GLY A 147 -5.04 6.43 26.88
N VAL A 148 -5.72 6.27 25.74
CA VAL A 148 -6.40 7.37 25.05
C VAL A 148 -7.84 7.02 24.69
N GLY A 149 -8.04 5.95 23.92
CA GLY A 149 -9.32 5.57 23.33
C GLY A 149 -10.48 5.50 24.32
N ARG A 150 -10.26 4.91 25.49
CA ARG A 150 -11.26 4.77 26.56
C ARG A 150 -11.89 6.08 27.01
N ARG A 151 -11.16 7.20 26.91
CA ARG A 151 -11.69 8.53 27.28
C ARG A 151 -12.69 9.08 26.27
N PHE A 152 -12.65 8.59 25.03
CA PHE A 152 -13.56 9.04 23.97
C PHE A 152 -14.97 8.44 24.09
N SER A 153 -15.22 7.55 25.06
CA SER A 153 -16.55 6.97 25.30
C SER A 153 -17.16 6.32 24.04
N CYS A 154 -16.33 5.53 23.35
CA CYS A 154 -16.72 4.80 22.14
C CYS A 154 -17.89 3.85 22.44
N ASP A 155 -18.93 3.88 21.62
CA ASP A 155 -20.04 2.91 21.69
C ASP A 155 -19.66 1.59 21.00
N PHE A 156 -18.84 1.70 19.96
CA PHE A 156 -18.24 0.58 19.23
C PHE A 156 -16.76 0.83 18.98
N THR A 157 -15.95 -0.19 19.19
CA THR A 157 -14.52 -0.22 18.89
C THR A 157 -14.28 -1.23 17.77
N LEU A 158 -13.75 -0.78 16.64
CA LEU A 158 -13.38 -1.64 15.51
C LEU A 158 -11.89 -1.93 15.58
N LEU A 159 -11.51 -3.20 15.48
CA LEU A 159 -10.11 -3.64 15.38
C LEU A 159 -9.91 -4.25 14.00
N GLY A 160 -9.13 -3.59 13.14
CA GLY A 160 -8.91 -4.06 11.77
C GLY A 160 -8.83 -2.96 10.71
N PRO A 161 -8.58 -3.33 9.44
CA PRO A 161 -8.64 -4.70 8.90
C PRO A 161 -7.33 -5.51 9.04
N GLN A 162 -6.25 -4.83 9.43
CA GLN A 162 -5.00 -5.41 9.90
C GLN A 162 -4.68 -4.86 11.32
N GLY A 163 -3.46 -5.07 11.81
CA GLY A 163 -2.98 -4.53 13.08
C GLY A 163 -2.66 -5.59 14.15
N PHE A 164 -2.77 -6.87 13.82
CA PHE A 164 -2.27 -8.00 14.62
C PHE A 164 -1.05 -8.58 13.92
N GLN A 165 0.14 -8.19 14.36
CA GLN A 165 1.39 -8.40 13.63
C GLN A 165 2.42 -9.06 14.55
N PRO A 166 2.52 -10.41 14.58
CA PRO A 166 3.41 -11.12 15.49
C PRO A 166 4.86 -10.64 15.44
N ILE A 167 5.34 -10.25 14.26
CA ILE A 167 6.70 -9.71 14.08
C ILE A 167 6.91 -8.36 14.78
N ARG A 168 5.89 -7.51 14.83
CA ARG A 168 5.92 -6.22 15.52
C ARG A 168 5.69 -6.41 17.02
N ASP A 169 4.77 -7.29 17.39
CA ASP A 169 4.39 -7.53 18.79
C ASP A 169 5.38 -8.42 19.56
N THR A 170 6.31 -9.08 18.86
CA THR A 170 7.40 -9.86 19.47
C THR A 170 8.76 -9.17 19.49
N THR A 171 8.83 -7.91 19.07
CA THR A 171 10.07 -7.12 19.03
C THR A 171 9.82 -5.71 19.57
N PHE A 172 10.87 -4.94 19.84
CA PHE A 172 10.71 -3.53 20.21
C PHE A 172 10.84 -2.57 19.01
N GLY A 173 11.24 -3.10 17.86
CA GLY A 173 11.59 -2.33 16.68
C GLY A 173 10.46 -2.30 15.67
N PHE A 174 10.15 -1.11 15.18
CA PHE A 174 9.24 -0.91 14.07
C PHE A 174 9.86 -1.45 12.76
N ILE A 175 9.06 -2.18 11.98
CA ILE A 175 9.27 -2.64 10.59
C ILE A 175 10.74 -2.49 10.09
N HIS A 176 11.52 -3.56 10.25
CA HIS A 176 12.86 -3.82 9.70
C HIS A 176 13.60 -2.65 9.02
N HIS A 177 14.61 -2.06 9.69
CA HIS A 177 15.64 -1.17 9.11
C HIS A 177 15.18 0.17 8.50
N TRP A 178 13.89 0.41 8.35
CA TRP A 178 13.38 1.66 7.81
C TRP A 178 13.39 2.73 8.88
N THR A 179 12.89 2.48 10.10
CA THR A 179 12.81 3.52 11.13
C THR A 179 13.37 3.09 12.50
N PRO A 180 14.69 2.92 12.60
CA PRO A 180 15.30 2.29 13.77
C PRO A 180 15.18 3.13 15.07
N TYR A 181 14.79 4.40 14.97
CA TYR A 181 14.57 5.27 16.13
C TYR A 181 13.19 5.11 16.78
N TYR A 182 12.19 4.57 16.08
CA TYR A 182 10.84 4.40 16.62
C TYR A 182 10.69 3.08 17.35
N LEU A 183 11.40 2.98 18.46
CA LEU A 183 11.27 1.87 19.39
C LEU A 183 9.96 2.02 20.17
N HIS A 184 9.26 0.92 20.40
CA HIS A 184 8.04 0.88 21.22
C HIS A 184 8.21 -0.04 22.42
N ALA A 185 7.30 0.05 23.38
CA ALA A 185 7.13 -0.94 24.42
C ALA A 185 6.36 -2.14 23.85
N ARG A 186 6.38 -3.26 24.56
CA ARG A 186 5.57 -4.43 24.21
C ARG A 186 5.11 -5.19 25.45
N TYR A 187 4.07 -5.99 25.29
CA TYR A 187 3.61 -6.91 26.31
C TYR A 187 4.34 -8.25 26.18
N VAL A 188 4.71 -8.83 27.32
CA VAL A 188 5.31 -10.16 27.41
C VAL A 188 4.49 -11.05 28.32
N LEU A 189 4.43 -12.35 28.04
CA LEU A 189 3.67 -13.30 28.83
C LEU A 189 4.33 -13.50 30.21
N ASP A 190 3.52 -13.45 31.27
CA ASP A 190 3.96 -13.52 32.66
C ASP A 190 2.87 -14.17 33.52
N GLY A 191 3.06 -15.45 33.88
CA GLY A 191 2.20 -16.14 34.86
C GLY A 191 0.72 -16.29 34.45
N GLY A 192 0.43 -16.41 33.15
CA GLY A 192 -0.95 -16.48 32.62
C GLY A 192 -1.60 -15.11 32.36
N ASP A 193 -0.85 -14.03 32.55
CA ASP A 193 -1.21 -12.68 32.13
C ASP A 193 -0.10 -12.10 31.23
N VAL A 194 -0.20 -10.81 30.90
CA VAL A 194 0.82 -10.03 30.22
C VAL A 194 1.36 -8.92 31.10
N ARG A 195 2.66 -8.66 30.98
CA ARG A 195 3.37 -7.55 31.62
C ARG A 195 3.97 -6.64 30.57
N LEU A 196 3.82 -5.32 30.76
CA LEU A 196 4.45 -4.33 29.88
C LEU A 196 5.97 -4.29 30.12
N VAL A 197 6.75 -4.33 29.03
CA VAL A 197 8.19 -4.10 29.02
C VAL A 197 8.47 -2.89 28.15
N GLU A 198 9.17 -1.91 28.73
CA GLU A 198 9.53 -0.66 28.06
C GLU A 198 11.03 -0.64 27.75
N ILE A 199 11.42 0.23 26.82
CA ILE A 199 12.83 0.61 26.60
C ILE A 199 13.06 1.96 27.30
N PRO A 200 13.82 1.98 28.41
CA PRO A 200 14.14 3.21 29.13
C PRO A 200 14.89 4.24 28.27
N GLY A 201 14.52 5.50 28.45
CA GLY A 201 15.14 6.66 27.82
C GLY A 201 14.10 7.73 27.56
N ASP A 202 14.50 9.00 27.71
CA ASP A 202 13.59 10.14 27.55
C ASP A 202 13.58 10.71 26.13
N THR A 203 14.59 10.39 25.32
CA THR A 203 14.73 10.81 23.92
C THR A 203 14.80 9.59 22.99
N TYR A 204 14.57 9.80 21.69
CA TYR A 204 14.75 8.73 20.69
C TYR A 204 16.19 8.21 20.68
N GLY A 205 17.19 9.11 20.76
CA GLY A 205 18.60 8.74 20.83
C GLY A 205 18.96 7.86 22.02
N ALA A 206 18.52 8.23 23.23
CA ALA A 206 18.80 7.45 24.44
C ALA A 206 18.22 6.04 24.37
N ARG A 207 17.00 5.90 23.82
CA ARG A 207 16.34 4.61 23.63
C ARG A 207 17.04 3.79 22.55
N PHE A 208 17.41 4.43 21.43
CA PHE A 208 18.19 3.83 20.35
C PHE A 208 19.52 3.28 20.88
N ASP A 209 20.32 4.09 21.58
CA ASP A 209 21.62 3.67 22.12
C ASP A 209 21.50 2.53 23.12
N ARG A 210 20.42 2.51 23.91
CA ARG A 210 20.16 1.42 24.84
C ARG A 210 19.85 0.13 24.09
N HIS A 211 18.92 0.18 23.14
CA HIS A 211 18.45 -0.98 22.39
C HIS A 211 19.55 -1.56 21.50
N PHE A 212 20.23 -0.71 20.74
CA PHE A 212 21.31 -1.08 19.83
C PHE A 212 22.69 -1.08 20.48
N SER A 213 22.81 -1.15 21.81
CA SER A 213 24.12 -1.27 22.47
C SER A 213 24.80 -2.60 22.09
N PHE A 214 26.14 -2.62 22.08
CA PHE A 214 26.91 -3.79 21.67
C PHE A 214 26.56 -5.04 22.48
N ILE A 215 26.39 -4.87 23.79
CA ILE A 215 25.82 -5.88 24.67
C ILE A 215 24.55 -5.26 25.25
N PRO A 216 23.37 -5.54 24.68
CA PRO A 216 22.11 -5.04 25.21
C PRO A 216 21.93 -5.48 26.65
N ARG A 217 21.30 -4.62 27.44
CA ARG A 217 20.93 -4.99 28.80
C ARG A 217 19.98 -6.18 28.79
N TRP A 218 19.99 -6.95 29.88
CA TRP A 218 19.19 -8.16 30.01
C TRP A 218 17.69 -7.93 29.77
N ASP A 219 17.15 -6.79 30.16
CA ASP A 219 15.76 -6.40 29.93
C ASP A 219 15.42 -6.22 28.44
N VAL A 220 16.36 -5.80 27.60
CA VAL A 220 16.13 -5.73 26.14
C VAL A 220 16.42 -7.08 25.50
N LEU A 221 17.57 -7.68 25.87
CA LEU A 221 18.06 -8.93 25.31
C LEU A 221 17.10 -10.10 25.51
N ARG A 222 16.41 -10.15 26.65
CA ARG A 222 15.49 -11.24 26.99
C ARG A 222 14.14 -11.13 26.30
N TYR A 223 13.71 -9.92 25.94
CA TYR A 223 12.34 -9.63 25.51
C TYR A 223 12.24 -9.08 24.07
N ASP A 224 13.35 -8.99 23.33
CA ASP A 224 13.31 -8.79 21.88
C ASP A 224 13.59 -10.10 21.16
N ARG A 225 12.72 -10.49 20.23
CA ARG A 225 12.91 -11.72 19.46
C ARG A 225 14.05 -11.61 18.44
N ASN A 226 14.39 -10.39 18.00
CA ASN A 226 15.53 -10.16 17.13
C ASN A 226 16.83 -10.52 17.84
N PRO A 227 17.77 -11.17 17.14
CA PRO A 227 19.08 -11.44 17.72
C PRO A 227 19.79 -10.13 18.03
N PRO A 228 20.50 -10.03 19.18
CA PRO A 228 21.29 -8.85 19.48
C PRO A 228 22.37 -8.66 18.41
N MET A 229 22.72 -7.39 18.14
CA MET A 229 23.60 -7.05 17.02
C MET A 229 24.94 -7.77 17.06
N PHE A 230 25.55 -7.95 18.24
CA PHE A 230 26.84 -8.66 18.40
C PHE A 230 26.77 -10.15 18.04
N LEU A 231 25.59 -10.78 18.09
CA LEU A 231 25.44 -12.14 17.58
C LEU A 231 25.13 -12.14 16.09
N ARG A 232 24.33 -11.17 15.62
CA ARG A 232 23.97 -11.04 14.21
C ARG A 232 25.19 -10.80 13.32
N SER A 233 26.17 -10.04 13.80
CA SER A 233 27.42 -9.73 13.10
C SER A 233 28.39 -10.92 12.97
N LEU A 234 28.28 -11.92 13.83
CA LEU A 234 29.11 -13.13 13.80
C LEU A 234 28.65 -14.17 12.77
N ILE A 235 27.49 -13.95 12.14
CA ILE A 235 26.85 -14.91 11.25
C ILE A 235 26.68 -14.31 9.85
N PRO A 236 26.90 -15.10 8.77
CA PRO A 236 26.65 -14.67 7.40
C PRO A 236 25.24 -14.06 7.22
N ARG A 237 25.12 -13.03 6.36
CA ARG A 237 23.88 -12.27 6.16
C ARG A 237 22.70 -13.13 5.68
N ASP A 238 23.01 -14.19 4.92
CA ASP A 238 22.08 -15.18 4.35
C ASP A 238 21.58 -16.22 5.36
N ARG A 239 22.12 -16.24 6.58
CA ARG A 239 21.66 -17.15 7.63
C ARG A 239 20.77 -16.43 8.63
N GLU A 240 19.68 -17.08 9.01
CA GLU A 240 18.82 -16.65 10.09
C GLU A 240 19.44 -17.03 11.45
N LEU A 241 19.35 -16.11 12.40
CA LEU A 241 19.74 -16.35 13.79
C LEU A 241 18.59 -15.97 14.70
N LYS A 242 18.11 -16.93 15.49
CA LYS A 242 17.17 -16.65 16.59
C LYS A 242 17.93 -16.10 17.79
N ASN A 243 17.31 -15.21 18.54
CA ASN A 243 17.88 -14.74 19.80
C ASN A 243 17.92 -15.88 20.84
N PRO A 244 19.11 -16.38 21.25
CA PRO A 244 19.21 -17.51 22.18
C PRO A 244 18.86 -17.13 23.63
N PHE A 245 18.68 -15.85 23.92
CA PHE A 245 18.34 -15.34 25.26
C PHE A 245 16.86 -15.01 25.42
N TYR A 246 16.09 -15.16 24.34
CA TYR A 246 14.68 -14.83 24.31
C TYR A 246 13.90 -15.66 25.32
N TYR A 247 12.96 -15.02 26.02
CA TYR A 247 12.29 -15.61 27.19
C TYR A 247 11.33 -16.74 26.85
N ASP A 248 10.76 -16.75 25.65
CA ASP A 248 9.78 -17.73 25.19
C ASP A 248 10.40 -18.60 24.08
N SER A 249 10.36 -19.92 24.24
CA SER A 249 10.93 -20.86 23.26
C SER A 249 9.96 -21.24 22.13
N ARG A 250 8.69 -20.84 22.23
CA ARG A 250 7.62 -21.16 21.27
C ARG A 250 7.76 -20.35 19.99
N SER A 251 6.88 -20.57 19.02
CA SER A 251 6.84 -19.81 17.77
C SER A 251 6.48 -18.34 18.01
N MET A 252 6.60 -17.52 16.96
CA MET A 252 6.25 -16.10 17.00
C MET A 252 4.75 -15.91 17.15
N ASP A 253 3.99 -16.68 16.37
CA ASP A 253 2.55 -16.60 16.33
C ASP A 253 1.93 -17.15 17.62
N GLU A 254 2.46 -18.26 18.16
CA GLU A 254 1.99 -18.84 19.43
C GLU A 254 2.11 -17.85 20.60
N GLU A 255 3.25 -17.16 20.72
CA GLU A 255 3.43 -16.14 21.76
C GLU A 255 2.53 -14.92 21.52
N ALA A 256 2.46 -14.44 20.28
CA ALA A 256 1.68 -13.26 19.93
C ALA A 256 0.19 -13.52 20.17
N PHE A 257 -0.35 -14.64 19.71
CA PHE A 257 -1.76 -15.00 19.83
C PHE A 257 -2.21 -15.18 21.28
N ASP A 258 -1.40 -15.79 22.14
CA ASP A 258 -1.65 -15.83 23.58
C ASP A 258 -1.77 -14.41 24.17
N SER A 259 -0.84 -13.52 23.79
CA SER A 259 -0.87 -12.14 24.27
C SER A 259 -2.08 -11.37 23.72
N TYR A 260 -2.52 -11.67 22.49
CA TYR A 260 -3.69 -11.07 21.87
C TYR A 260 -4.96 -11.49 22.59
N ALA A 261 -5.13 -12.79 22.89
CA ALA A 261 -6.27 -13.30 23.64
C ALA A 261 -6.40 -12.60 25.00
N ILE A 262 -5.29 -12.46 25.74
CA ILE A 262 -5.26 -11.79 27.05
C ILE A 262 -5.63 -10.31 26.91
N LEU A 263 -5.02 -9.60 25.96
CA LEU A 263 -5.26 -8.17 25.76
C LEU A 263 -6.68 -7.89 25.24
N LEU A 264 -7.21 -8.69 24.32
CA LEU A 264 -8.60 -8.62 23.87
C LEU A 264 -9.58 -8.87 25.02
N GLY A 265 -9.30 -9.86 25.86
CA GLY A 265 -10.07 -10.12 27.09
C GLY A 265 -10.09 -8.90 28.02
N LYS A 266 -8.94 -8.22 28.21
CA LYS A 266 -8.84 -6.98 28.98
C LYS A 266 -9.64 -5.84 28.34
N MET A 267 -9.62 -5.70 27.01
CA MET A 267 -10.43 -4.71 26.31
C MET A 267 -11.92 -4.96 26.50
N ALA A 268 -12.37 -6.19 26.25
CA ALA A 268 -13.78 -6.59 26.33
C ALA A 268 -14.35 -6.48 27.75
N ALA A 269 -13.54 -6.75 28.78
CA ALA A 269 -13.91 -6.59 30.19
C ALA A 269 -14.22 -5.12 30.57
N GLY A 270 -13.80 -4.14 29.75
CA GLY A 270 -14.15 -2.73 29.92
C GLY A 270 -15.62 -2.39 29.64
N GLY A 271 -16.39 -3.34 29.07
CA GLY A 271 -17.81 -3.17 28.75
C GLY A 271 -18.09 -2.49 27.40
N GLU A 272 -17.05 -2.06 26.69
CA GLU A 272 -17.14 -1.58 25.31
C GLU A 272 -17.50 -2.72 24.35
N ARG A 273 -18.28 -2.42 23.31
CA ARG A 273 -18.59 -3.38 22.24
C ARG A 273 -17.47 -3.35 21.22
N ILE A 274 -16.79 -4.48 21.06
CA ILE A 274 -15.63 -4.61 20.20
C ILE A 274 -15.98 -5.53 19.04
N LEU A 275 -15.60 -5.10 17.83
CA LEU A 275 -15.70 -5.90 16.62
C LEU A 275 -14.31 -6.04 16.01
N VAL A 276 -13.80 -7.28 15.98
CA VAL A 276 -12.57 -7.63 15.28
C VAL A 276 -12.93 -8.06 13.86
N GLY A 277 -12.54 -7.26 12.87
CA GLY A 277 -12.58 -7.64 11.47
C GLY A 277 -11.16 -7.82 10.98
N HIS A 278 -10.77 -9.01 10.52
CA HIS A 278 -9.38 -9.25 10.12
C HIS A 278 -9.28 -10.19 8.92
N TYR A 279 -8.25 -10.00 8.09
CA TYR A 279 -8.01 -10.84 6.89
C TYR A 279 -7.34 -12.19 7.21
N VAL A 280 -6.75 -12.31 8.39
CA VAL A 280 -6.07 -13.53 8.86
C VAL A 280 -7.03 -14.31 9.76
N PRO A 281 -7.53 -15.49 9.34
CA PRO A 281 -8.52 -16.27 10.10
C PRO A 281 -8.05 -16.63 11.51
N GLU A 282 -6.76 -16.91 11.70
CA GLU A 282 -6.21 -17.28 13.01
C GLU A 282 -6.37 -16.15 14.04
N VAL A 283 -6.29 -14.88 13.61
CA VAL A 283 -6.55 -13.72 14.48
C VAL A 283 -8.02 -13.63 14.86
N VAL A 284 -8.91 -13.92 13.90
CA VAL A 284 -10.36 -13.95 14.12
C VAL A 284 -10.71 -15.07 15.10
N ASP A 285 -10.12 -16.24 14.96
CA ASP A 285 -10.31 -17.39 15.85
C ASP A 285 -9.83 -17.08 17.27
N VAL A 286 -8.65 -16.47 17.44
CA VAL A 286 -8.18 -15.99 18.74
C VAL A 286 -9.20 -15.06 19.39
N ALA A 287 -9.79 -14.12 18.63
CA ALA A 287 -10.80 -13.21 19.15
C ALA A 287 -12.12 -13.92 19.52
N ARG A 288 -12.55 -14.94 18.74
CA ARG A 288 -13.72 -15.78 19.04
C ARG A 288 -13.51 -16.60 20.32
N GLU A 289 -12.32 -17.15 20.52
CA GLU A 289 -11.97 -17.99 21.67
C GLU A 289 -11.99 -17.22 23.01
N VAL A 290 -11.80 -15.90 22.99
CA VAL A 290 -11.95 -15.06 24.20
C VAL A 290 -13.35 -15.20 24.81
N GLY A 291 -14.39 -15.43 24.00
CA GLY A 291 -15.71 -15.88 24.47
C GLY A 291 -16.48 -14.88 25.34
N VAL A 292 -16.22 -13.57 25.21
CA VAL A 292 -16.91 -12.51 25.96
C VAL A 292 -18.03 -11.89 25.13
N ALA A 293 -19.21 -11.67 25.73
CA ALA A 293 -20.42 -11.21 25.02
C ALA A 293 -20.31 -9.83 24.37
N THR A 294 -19.37 -8.99 24.81
CA THR A 294 -19.10 -7.66 24.24
C THR A 294 -18.09 -7.69 23.10
N LEU A 295 -17.51 -8.85 22.77
CA LEU A 295 -16.55 -9.03 21.69
C LEU A 295 -17.15 -9.91 20.59
N ALA A 296 -17.18 -9.39 19.38
CA ALA A 296 -17.50 -10.14 18.17
C ALA A 296 -16.30 -10.15 17.23
N ALA A 297 -16.19 -11.19 16.40
CA ALA A 297 -15.11 -11.32 15.44
C ALA A 297 -15.62 -11.95 14.14
N ALA A 298 -15.19 -11.39 13.01
CA ALA A 298 -15.58 -11.82 11.69
C ALA A 298 -14.39 -11.76 10.73
N ASP A 299 -14.37 -12.71 9.80
CA ASP A 299 -13.43 -12.74 8.70
C ASP A 299 -13.76 -11.59 7.74
N LEU A 300 -12.74 -10.79 7.40
CA LEU A 300 -12.89 -9.79 6.37
C LEU A 300 -12.55 -10.40 5.02
N HIS A 301 -13.39 -10.11 4.04
CA HIS A 301 -13.10 -10.33 2.64
C HIS A 301 -12.10 -9.29 2.14
N GLU A 302 -11.05 -9.77 1.48
CA GLU A 302 -10.02 -8.96 0.86
C GLU A 302 -9.89 -9.33 -0.60
N GLU A 303 -9.68 -8.32 -1.43
CA GLU A 303 -9.30 -8.51 -2.83
C GLU A 303 -7.83 -8.11 -3.00
N GLY A 304 -7.03 -9.10 -3.39
CA GLY A 304 -5.58 -8.95 -3.59
C GLY A 304 -5.21 -8.23 -4.88
N ASP A 305 -6.18 -8.06 -5.77
CA ASP A 305 -5.95 -7.53 -7.11
C ASP A 305 -6.47 -6.11 -7.27
N PHE A 306 -6.04 -5.51 -8.37
CA PHE A 306 -6.60 -4.27 -8.86
C PHE A 306 -8.13 -4.42 -9.09
N PRO A 307 -8.97 -3.43 -8.72
CA PRO A 307 -8.62 -2.09 -8.24
C PRO A 307 -8.46 -1.97 -6.73
N TYR A 308 -8.49 -3.05 -5.95
CA TYR A 308 -8.61 -3.03 -4.49
C TYR A 308 -7.28 -2.83 -3.74
N ARG A 309 -6.15 -3.16 -4.39
CA ARG A 309 -4.80 -2.89 -3.86
C ARG A 309 -4.15 -1.66 -4.46
N ALA A 310 -3.43 -0.92 -3.62
CA ALA A 310 -2.53 0.16 -3.98
C ALA A 310 -1.09 -0.36 -4.19
N THR A 311 -0.15 0.53 -4.50
CA THR A 311 1.17 0.19 -5.03
C THR A 311 2.11 -0.53 -4.06
N ILE A 312 2.00 -0.27 -2.77
CA ILE A 312 2.83 -0.84 -1.70
C ILE A 312 2.01 -1.87 -0.90
N ASP A 313 1.03 -2.48 -1.57
CA ASP A 313 0.17 -3.54 -1.02
C ASP A 313 -0.75 -3.05 0.11
N HIS A 314 -1.07 -1.75 0.19
CA HIS A 314 -2.17 -1.25 1.02
C HIS A 314 -3.52 -1.33 0.29
N ALA A 315 -4.60 -1.11 1.03
CA ALA A 315 -5.92 -0.96 0.42
C ALA A 315 -5.97 0.34 -0.40
N SER A 316 -6.38 0.23 -1.66
CA SER A 316 -6.69 1.39 -2.51
C SER A 316 -7.98 2.10 -2.01
N PRO A 317 -8.45 3.18 -2.64
CA PRO A 317 -9.77 3.74 -2.36
C PRO A 317 -10.91 2.71 -2.51
N PHE A 318 -10.76 1.72 -3.38
CA PHE A 318 -11.71 0.62 -3.55
C PHE A 318 -11.62 -0.41 -2.44
N GLY A 319 -10.39 -0.83 -2.07
CA GLY A 319 -10.18 -1.72 -0.93
C GLY A 319 -10.74 -1.13 0.35
N ASN A 320 -10.46 0.15 0.62
CA ASN A 320 -11.00 0.85 1.80
C ASN A 320 -12.53 0.95 1.75
N ARG A 321 -13.15 1.14 0.58
CA ARG A 321 -14.60 1.14 0.42
C ARG A 321 -15.22 -0.23 0.74
N LEU A 322 -14.56 -1.31 0.33
CA LEU A 322 -14.97 -2.68 0.61
C LEU A 322 -14.89 -2.99 2.11
N VAL A 323 -13.81 -2.57 2.79
CA VAL A 323 -13.67 -2.69 4.24
C VAL A 323 -14.75 -1.89 4.98
N ALA A 324 -14.98 -0.64 4.57
CA ALA A 324 -16.01 0.21 5.16
C ALA A 324 -17.42 -0.38 4.98
N GLU A 325 -17.71 -1.02 3.84
CA GLU A 325 -18.99 -1.71 3.61
C GLU A 325 -19.20 -2.89 4.56
N GLN A 326 -18.18 -3.72 4.74
CA GLN A 326 -18.25 -4.89 5.62
C GLN A 326 -18.53 -4.46 7.08
N PHE A 327 -17.76 -3.49 7.59
CA PHE A 327 -18.02 -2.95 8.93
C PHE A 327 -19.38 -2.26 9.05
N PHE A 328 -19.81 -1.50 8.03
CA PHE A 328 -21.12 -0.86 8.01
C PHE A 328 -22.24 -1.90 8.17
N ARG A 329 -22.22 -2.96 7.35
CA ARG A 329 -23.20 -4.06 7.38
C ARG A 329 -23.26 -4.74 8.74
N TRP A 330 -22.11 -5.07 9.32
CA TRP A 330 -22.06 -5.69 10.65
C TRP A 330 -22.62 -4.78 11.74
N LEU A 331 -22.31 -3.48 11.69
CA LEU A 331 -22.83 -2.49 12.65
C LEU A 331 -24.31 -2.21 12.48
N THR A 332 -24.88 -2.37 11.28
CA THR A 332 -26.32 -2.25 11.02
C THR A 332 -27.11 -3.55 11.22
N GLY A 333 -26.43 -4.65 11.56
CA GLY A 333 -27.04 -5.95 11.83
C GLY A 333 -27.34 -6.78 10.57
N GLU A 334 -26.75 -6.44 9.43
CA GLU A 334 -26.82 -7.22 8.21
C GLU A 334 -25.82 -8.38 8.28
N ALA A 335 -26.34 -9.61 8.36
CA ALA A 335 -25.51 -10.80 8.39
C ALA A 335 -25.07 -11.19 6.97
N ASP A 336 -23.77 -11.06 6.71
CA ASP A 336 -23.06 -11.67 5.59
C ASP A 336 -23.75 -11.58 4.20
N PRO A 337 -24.25 -10.41 3.77
CA PRO A 337 -24.83 -10.31 2.44
C PRO A 337 -23.70 -10.34 1.40
N PRO A 338 -23.94 -10.88 0.19
CA PRO A 338 -22.92 -10.94 -0.85
C PRO A 338 -22.30 -9.55 -1.04
N LEU A 339 -20.97 -9.50 -0.97
CA LEU A 339 -20.23 -8.30 -1.31
C LEU A 339 -20.22 -8.22 -2.84
N GLU A 340 -20.63 -7.08 -3.38
CA GLU A 340 -20.44 -6.80 -4.80
C GLU A 340 -18.95 -6.55 -5.03
N VAL A 341 -18.26 -7.61 -5.42
CA VAL A 341 -16.87 -7.58 -5.80
C VAL A 341 -16.79 -7.63 -7.33
N LEU A 342 -15.82 -6.91 -7.89
CA LEU A 342 -15.50 -7.01 -9.30
C LEU A 342 -14.77 -8.32 -9.54
N GLU A 343 -15.39 -9.22 -10.28
CA GLU A 343 -14.73 -10.46 -10.68
C GLU A 343 -13.77 -10.16 -11.84
N SER A 344 -12.49 -10.48 -11.65
CA SER A 344 -11.55 -10.60 -12.76
C SER A 344 -11.74 -11.96 -13.41
N ILE A 345 -11.97 -11.98 -14.72
CA ILE A 345 -12.08 -13.23 -15.48
C ILE A 345 -10.78 -13.43 -16.26
N ASP A 346 -10.15 -14.59 -16.08
CA ASP A 346 -9.07 -15.01 -16.95
C ASP A 346 -9.62 -15.18 -18.37
N VAL A 347 -9.28 -14.27 -19.28
CA VAL A 347 -9.64 -14.40 -20.69
C VAL A 347 -8.84 -15.56 -21.26
N ALA A 348 -9.45 -16.75 -21.27
CA ALA A 348 -8.92 -17.96 -21.88
C ALA A 348 -8.83 -17.77 -23.40
N GLY A 349 -7.78 -17.12 -23.88
CA GLY A 349 -7.51 -16.97 -25.30
C GLY A 349 -6.02 -16.98 -25.57
N ASP A 350 -5.50 -18.12 -26.06
CA ASP A 350 -4.19 -18.31 -26.72
C ASP A 350 -3.15 -17.20 -26.46
N ALA A 351 -2.80 -16.98 -25.19
CA ALA A 351 -1.58 -16.26 -24.89
C ALA A 351 -0.46 -17.19 -25.36
N GLY A 352 0.14 -16.87 -26.51
CA GLY A 352 1.29 -17.60 -27.01
C GLY A 352 2.33 -17.79 -25.90
N PRO A 353 3.12 -18.87 -25.93
CA PRO A 353 3.99 -19.24 -24.82
C PRO A 353 4.85 -18.04 -24.40
N ALA A 354 4.90 -17.78 -23.10
CA ALA A 354 5.78 -16.77 -22.53
C ALA A 354 7.20 -16.97 -23.10
N PRO A 355 7.89 -15.91 -23.56
CA PRO A 355 9.19 -16.05 -24.20
C PRO A 355 10.16 -16.81 -23.30
N SER A 356 10.79 -17.86 -23.84
CA SER A 356 11.68 -18.75 -23.10
C SER A 356 12.87 -17.98 -22.49
N GLY A 357 13.12 -18.18 -21.18
CA GLY A 357 14.25 -17.58 -20.45
C GLY A 357 13.87 -16.57 -19.37
N TRP A 358 12.60 -16.50 -19.00
CA TRP A 358 12.08 -15.55 -18.02
C TRP A 358 11.68 -16.26 -16.71
N GLU A 359 12.27 -15.87 -15.57
CA GLU A 359 11.86 -16.35 -14.25
C GLU A 359 11.05 -15.25 -13.53
N PRO A 360 9.87 -15.56 -12.95
CA PRO A 360 9.04 -14.57 -12.26
C PRO A 360 9.63 -14.22 -10.89
N GLY A 361 10.01 -12.95 -10.72
CA GLY A 361 10.17 -12.35 -9.40
C GLY A 361 8.81 -11.97 -8.81
N ALA A 362 8.65 -12.13 -7.50
CA ALA A 362 7.41 -11.84 -6.77
C ALA A 362 6.95 -10.38 -6.97
N LEU A 363 5.64 -10.21 -7.23
CA LEU A 363 4.89 -8.95 -7.24
C LEU A 363 5.44 -7.87 -8.19
N ALA A 364 5.29 -8.12 -9.49
CA ALA A 364 5.22 -7.04 -10.48
C ALA A 364 4.02 -7.32 -11.39
N PHE A 365 3.02 -6.43 -11.41
CA PHE A 365 2.15 -6.28 -12.58
C PHE A 365 3.08 -5.87 -13.73
N ASN A 366 3.62 -6.86 -14.44
CA ASN A 366 4.37 -6.61 -15.65
C ASN A 366 3.40 -6.57 -16.83
N ALA A 367 3.85 -5.99 -17.93
CA ALA A 367 3.10 -5.72 -19.15
C ALA A 367 2.54 -6.96 -19.88
N ALA A 368 2.40 -8.11 -19.21
CA ALA A 368 1.91 -9.37 -19.78
C ALA A 368 0.76 -10.02 -18.99
N THR A 369 0.37 -9.51 -17.82
CA THR A 369 -0.82 -10.01 -17.12
C THR A 369 -2.08 -9.47 -17.81
N ARG A 370 -2.84 -10.37 -18.44
CA ARG A 370 -4.15 -10.08 -19.01
C ARG A 370 -5.18 -10.11 -17.89
N LEU A 371 -5.74 -8.96 -17.53
CA LEU A 371 -6.69 -8.85 -16.44
C LEU A 371 -8.11 -8.69 -17.01
N GLY A 372 -8.75 -9.78 -17.42
CA GLY A 372 -10.10 -9.67 -17.97
C GLY A 372 -11.06 -9.06 -16.95
N VAL A 373 -11.74 -7.99 -17.31
CA VAL A 373 -12.83 -7.42 -16.50
C VAL A 373 -14.14 -7.81 -17.15
N GLU A 374 -15.10 -8.29 -16.36
CA GLU A 374 -16.48 -8.50 -16.81
C GLU A 374 -17.42 -7.63 -15.98
N LEU A 375 -18.46 -7.08 -16.60
CA LEU A 375 -19.52 -6.35 -15.92
C LEU A 375 -20.87 -6.83 -16.43
N ASP A 376 -21.73 -7.32 -15.53
CA ASP A 376 -23.09 -7.78 -15.84
C ASP A 376 -23.17 -8.80 -16.99
N GLY A 377 -22.24 -9.75 -17.10
CA GLY A 377 -22.26 -10.76 -18.16
C GLY A 377 -21.58 -10.34 -19.47
N VAL A 378 -20.99 -9.14 -19.53
CA VAL A 378 -20.35 -8.58 -20.73
C VAL A 378 -18.85 -8.45 -20.51
N GLU A 379 -18.07 -9.16 -21.31
CA GLU A 379 -16.61 -9.09 -21.32
C GLU A 379 -16.15 -7.67 -21.72
N ILE A 380 -15.60 -6.95 -20.75
CA ILE A 380 -15.01 -5.61 -20.92
C ILE A 380 -13.57 -5.73 -21.43
N GLY A 381 -12.94 -6.91 -21.26
CA GLY A 381 -11.71 -7.33 -21.93
C GLY A 381 -10.45 -7.32 -21.05
N ALA A 382 -9.31 -7.75 -21.62
CA ALA A 382 -8.04 -7.96 -20.92
C ALA A 382 -7.02 -6.82 -21.19
N PRO A 383 -6.97 -5.79 -20.34
CA PRO A 383 -6.05 -4.70 -20.51
C PRO A 383 -4.62 -5.15 -20.22
N VAL A 384 -3.70 -4.67 -21.04
CA VAL A 384 -2.28 -4.62 -20.68
C VAL A 384 -2.11 -3.40 -19.78
N ILE A 385 -2.01 -3.61 -18.46
CA ILE A 385 -1.52 -2.56 -17.56
C ILE A 385 -0.03 -2.43 -17.85
N SER A 386 0.32 -1.53 -18.77
CA SER A 386 1.69 -1.03 -18.87
C SER A 386 1.88 -0.16 -17.64
N ALA A 387 2.43 -0.74 -16.58
CA ALA A 387 3.11 0.03 -15.56
C ALA A 387 4.26 0.76 -16.27
N VAL A 388 3.95 1.92 -16.86
CA VAL A 388 4.94 2.91 -17.26
C VAL A 388 5.78 3.10 -16.02
N ASP A 389 7.05 2.68 -16.05
CA ASP A 389 8.03 2.74 -14.95
C ASP A 389 7.59 3.81 -13.94
N LEU A 390 6.79 3.39 -12.94
CA LEU A 390 6.15 4.32 -12.02
C LEU A 390 7.31 4.90 -11.24
N VAL A 391 7.56 6.18 -11.53
CA VAL A 391 8.70 6.97 -11.11
C VAL A 391 9.24 6.45 -9.78
N GLU A 392 10.51 6.02 -9.75
CA GLU A 392 11.24 5.81 -8.50
C GLU A 392 11.14 7.09 -7.66
N GLY A 393 10.15 7.13 -6.78
CA GLY A 393 9.76 8.30 -6.02
C GLY A 393 8.58 7.91 -5.13
N GLU A 394 8.74 8.11 -3.82
CA GLU A 394 7.85 7.68 -2.73
C GLU A 394 6.42 8.27 -2.75
N GLN A 395 5.94 8.81 -3.88
CA GLN A 395 4.55 9.21 -4.01
C GLN A 395 3.73 8.00 -4.46
N ALA A 396 3.24 7.26 -3.46
CA ALA A 396 2.21 6.24 -3.65
C ALA A 396 1.12 6.80 -4.58
N PHE A 397 0.92 6.13 -5.71
CA PHE A 397 0.00 6.59 -6.74
C PHE A 397 -1.42 6.26 -6.29
N ALA A 398 -2.12 7.24 -5.70
CA ALA A 398 -3.51 7.11 -5.27
C ALA A 398 -4.48 7.16 -6.47
N ALA A 399 -4.36 6.22 -7.40
CA ALA A 399 -5.27 6.11 -8.52
C ALA A 399 -6.72 6.01 -8.02
N ARG A 400 -7.57 6.96 -8.43
CA ARG A 400 -9.01 6.97 -8.11
C ARG A 400 -9.87 6.58 -9.29
N SER A 401 -9.35 6.77 -10.50
CA SER A 401 -10.05 6.50 -11.75
C SER A 401 -9.18 5.77 -12.75
N ILE A 402 -9.83 5.08 -13.67
CA ILE A 402 -9.22 4.42 -14.81
C ILE A 402 -9.79 5.03 -16.08
N LEU A 403 -8.92 5.49 -16.96
CA LEU A 403 -9.28 5.94 -18.28
C LEU A 403 -8.86 4.89 -19.31
N ALA A 404 -9.84 4.32 -20.01
CA ALA A 404 -9.59 3.42 -21.12
C ALA A 404 -9.61 4.18 -22.44
N LEU A 405 -8.46 4.28 -23.11
CA LEU A 405 -8.33 4.86 -24.44
C LEU A 405 -8.47 3.77 -25.49
N LYS A 406 -9.48 3.84 -26.35
CA LYS A 406 -9.70 2.84 -27.42
C LYS A 406 -10.07 3.51 -28.74
N GLY A 407 -9.89 2.80 -29.85
CA GLY A 407 -10.48 3.19 -31.14
C GLY A 407 -12.00 3.02 -31.13
N THR A 408 -12.71 3.76 -31.99
CA THR A 408 -14.17 3.58 -32.16
C THR A 408 -14.54 2.15 -32.53
N GLU A 409 -13.73 1.52 -33.39
CA GLU A 409 -13.93 0.14 -33.87
C GLU A 409 -13.17 -0.91 -33.05
N THR A 410 -12.40 -0.53 -32.03
CA THR A 410 -11.66 -1.49 -31.20
C THR A 410 -12.48 -1.87 -29.97
N SER A 411 -12.28 -3.09 -29.48
CA SER A 411 -12.88 -3.52 -28.24
C SER A 411 -12.25 -2.79 -27.05
N LEU A 412 -12.90 -2.82 -25.90
CA LEU A 412 -12.35 -2.29 -24.66
C LEU A 412 -11.23 -3.18 -24.10
N ALA A 413 -11.17 -4.45 -24.50
CA ALA A 413 -10.03 -5.34 -24.25
C ALA A 413 -8.73 -4.82 -24.83
N ASP A 414 -8.83 -4.14 -25.97
CA ASP A 414 -7.69 -3.59 -26.71
C ASP A 414 -7.37 -2.16 -26.28
N ALA A 415 -8.04 -1.64 -25.23
CA ALA A 415 -7.84 -0.29 -24.76
C ALA A 415 -6.51 -0.13 -24.02
N CYS A 416 -5.89 1.05 -24.17
CA CYS A 416 -4.81 1.49 -23.30
C CYS A 416 -5.43 2.02 -22.01
N LEU A 417 -5.13 1.39 -20.87
CA LEU A 417 -5.61 1.86 -19.57
C LEU A 417 -4.63 2.84 -18.93
N ILE A 418 -5.17 3.94 -18.42
CA ILE A 418 -4.45 4.97 -17.70
C ILE A 418 -5.11 5.14 -16.34
N ALA A 419 -4.44 4.70 -15.29
CA ALA A 419 -4.83 5.03 -13.93
C ALA A 419 -4.44 6.48 -13.62
N PHE A 420 -5.30 7.24 -12.93
CA PHE A 420 -4.95 8.59 -12.47
C PHE A 420 -5.68 9.01 -11.18
N ASP A 421 -5.13 10.00 -10.49
CA ASP A 421 -5.65 10.57 -9.25
C ASP A 421 -6.66 11.72 -9.54
N GLY A 422 -7.91 11.35 -9.80
CA GLY A 422 -9.04 12.26 -9.96
C GLY A 422 -10.34 11.49 -10.15
N ASP A 423 -11.49 12.17 -10.07
CA ASP A 423 -12.80 11.56 -10.31
C ASP A 423 -13.21 11.75 -11.77
N LEU A 424 -13.77 10.72 -12.42
CA LEU A 424 -14.29 10.85 -13.78
C LEU A 424 -15.71 11.42 -13.77
N ARG A 425 -15.96 12.38 -14.66
CA ARG A 425 -17.25 13.04 -14.84
C ARG A 425 -17.72 12.85 -16.29
N PRO A 426 -19.03 12.61 -16.52
CA PRO A 426 -19.58 12.58 -17.85
C PRO A 426 -19.24 13.86 -18.63
N GLY A 427 -18.73 13.71 -19.84
CA GLY A 427 -18.44 14.85 -20.71
C GLY A 427 -17.13 15.58 -20.40
N MET A 428 -16.28 15.05 -19.51
CA MET A 428 -14.87 15.47 -19.48
C MET A 428 -14.29 15.30 -20.89
N SER A 429 -13.70 16.35 -21.45
CA SER A 429 -13.01 16.23 -22.73
C SER A 429 -11.69 15.50 -22.51
N VAL A 430 -11.19 14.82 -23.53
CA VAL A 430 -9.81 14.35 -23.61
C VAL A 430 -9.14 15.03 -24.79
N VAL A 431 -7.97 15.64 -24.57
CA VAL A 431 -7.41 16.61 -25.51
C VAL A 431 -5.93 16.33 -25.74
N LEU A 432 -5.56 16.05 -26.99
CA LEU A 432 -4.16 15.88 -27.38
C LEU A 432 -3.51 17.22 -27.65
N GLY A 433 -2.53 17.59 -26.86
CA GLY A 433 -1.79 18.83 -27.01
C GLY A 433 -0.51 18.53 -27.76
N THR A 434 0.25 19.56 -28.07
CA THR A 434 1.52 19.44 -28.80
C THR A 434 2.66 20.16 -28.12
N ALA A 435 3.91 19.82 -28.44
CA ALA A 435 5.07 20.59 -27.96
C ALA A 435 5.05 22.06 -28.43
N SER A 436 4.25 22.39 -29.45
CA SER A 436 4.01 23.76 -29.90
C SER A 436 2.85 24.47 -29.18
N GLY A 437 2.19 23.81 -28.22
CA GLY A 437 1.07 24.36 -27.46
C GLY A 437 -0.28 24.35 -28.19
N ALA A 438 -0.41 23.62 -29.29
CA ALA A 438 -1.70 23.43 -29.96
C ALA A 438 -2.48 22.30 -29.30
N GLU A 439 -3.80 22.46 -29.14
CA GLU A 439 -4.70 21.49 -28.51
C GLU A 439 -5.68 20.90 -29.53
N LEU A 440 -5.80 19.58 -29.56
CA LEU A 440 -6.67 18.78 -30.43
C LEU A 440 -7.68 18.02 -29.55
N PRO A 441 -8.96 18.41 -29.53
CA PRO A 441 -9.97 17.64 -28.82
C PRO A 441 -10.09 16.25 -29.44
N VAL A 442 -9.91 15.22 -28.62
CA VAL A 442 -9.89 13.82 -29.04
C VAL A 442 -11.28 13.23 -28.96
N ALA A 443 -11.86 13.28 -27.76
CA ALA A 443 -13.17 12.73 -27.46
C ALA A 443 -13.66 13.23 -26.11
N THR A 444 -14.84 12.78 -25.70
CA THR A 444 -15.35 12.96 -24.34
C THR A 444 -15.31 11.64 -23.59
N VAL A 445 -14.94 11.68 -22.33
CA VAL A 445 -15.06 10.56 -21.40
C VAL A 445 -16.53 10.15 -21.31
N VAL A 446 -16.78 8.89 -21.61
CA VAL A 446 -18.02 8.18 -21.31
C VAL A 446 -17.77 7.32 -20.09
N PRO A 447 -18.30 7.68 -18.89
CA PRO A 447 -18.21 6.82 -17.73
C PRO A 447 -18.94 5.51 -18.03
N LEU A 448 -18.24 4.39 -17.91
CA LEU A 448 -18.84 3.08 -18.09
C LEU A 448 -19.48 2.58 -16.80
N ASP A 449 -18.71 2.65 -15.72
CA ASP A 449 -19.20 2.25 -14.42
C ASP A 449 -18.73 3.27 -13.36
N PRO A 450 -19.66 4.04 -12.77
CA PRO A 450 -19.34 5.03 -11.76
C PRO A 450 -18.87 4.41 -10.44
N ARG A 451 -19.15 3.12 -10.19
CA ARG A 451 -18.65 2.38 -9.03
C ARG A 451 -17.14 2.36 -9.10
N ILE A 452 -16.57 1.94 -10.24
CA ILE A 452 -15.12 1.77 -10.45
C ILE A 452 -14.39 2.99 -11.00
N GLN A 453 -15.13 4.09 -11.22
CA GLN A 453 -14.60 5.29 -11.87
C GLN A 453 -13.82 4.92 -13.15
N LEU A 454 -14.42 4.02 -13.95
CA LEU A 454 -13.91 3.65 -15.26
C LEU A 454 -14.61 4.51 -16.31
N GLY A 455 -13.84 5.24 -17.09
CA GLY A 455 -14.33 5.98 -18.24
C GLY A 455 -13.61 5.55 -19.51
N VAL A 456 -14.35 5.60 -20.61
CA VAL A 456 -13.83 5.29 -21.93
C VAL A 456 -13.70 6.57 -22.74
N VAL A 457 -12.62 6.64 -23.49
CA VAL A 457 -12.36 7.67 -24.50
C VAL A 457 -12.25 6.95 -25.82
N GLU A 458 -13.23 7.16 -26.69
CA GLU A 458 -13.21 6.61 -28.04
C GLU A 458 -12.53 7.59 -28.99
N ILE A 459 -11.44 7.17 -29.61
CA ILE A 459 -10.63 8.01 -30.49
C ILE A 459 -10.88 7.56 -31.93
N GLU A 460 -11.50 8.42 -32.74
CA GLU A 460 -11.80 8.11 -34.14
C GLU A 460 -10.49 7.84 -34.92
N GLY A 461 -10.47 6.76 -35.69
CA GLY A 461 -9.32 6.37 -36.51
C GLY A 461 -8.13 5.81 -35.74
N LEU A 462 -8.18 5.73 -34.41
CA LEU A 462 -7.13 5.09 -33.62
C LEU A 462 -7.24 3.57 -33.74
N GLN A 463 -6.28 2.97 -34.45
CA GLN A 463 -6.06 1.52 -34.42
C GLN A 463 -4.77 1.27 -33.67
N PHE A 464 -4.83 0.59 -32.52
CA PHE A 464 -3.61 0.06 -31.90
C PHE A 464 -3.16 -1.15 -32.72
N PRO A 465 -2.02 -1.07 -33.45
CA PRO A 465 -1.60 -2.19 -34.32
C PRO A 465 -1.21 -3.43 -33.52
N ASN A 466 -1.00 -3.30 -32.21
CA ASN A 466 -0.95 -4.36 -31.21
C ASN A 466 -0.85 -3.65 -29.84
N PRO A 467 -1.66 -3.96 -28.81
CA PRO A 467 -1.56 -3.29 -27.50
C PRO A 467 -0.16 -3.41 -26.87
N TRP A 468 0.65 -4.40 -27.29
CA TRP A 468 2.03 -4.62 -26.84
C TRP A 468 3.06 -3.59 -27.35
N GLN A 469 2.72 -2.64 -28.23
CA GLN A 469 3.73 -1.74 -28.83
C GLN A 469 3.83 -0.35 -28.18
N LEU A 470 2.97 -0.02 -27.23
CA LEU A 470 3.07 1.22 -26.45
C LEU A 470 3.82 0.97 -25.13
N PHE A 471 5.13 0.82 -25.25
CA PHE A 471 6.03 0.87 -24.09
C PHE A 471 6.60 2.28 -23.94
N PHE A 472 6.21 2.99 -22.89
CA PHE A 472 6.95 4.17 -22.42
C PHE A 472 8.12 3.68 -21.58
N ARG A 473 9.33 3.63 -22.17
CA ARG A 473 10.54 3.16 -21.47
C ARG A 473 11.58 4.27 -21.41
N GLY A 474 11.83 4.80 -20.20
CA GLY A 474 12.94 5.72 -19.94
C GLY A 474 14.24 4.95 -19.70
N ASN A 475 14.92 4.48 -20.74
CA ASN A 475 16.24 3.85 -20.58
C ASN A 475 17.39 4.79 -21.02
N PRO A 476 18.30 5.22 -20.13
CA PRO A 476 19.39 6.13 -20.47
C PRO A 476 20.60 5.48 -21.18
N ARG A 477 20.60 4.17 -21.50
CA ARG A 477 21.83 3.49 -21.99
C ARG A 477 21.74 2.59 -23.23
N ALA A 478 20.66 2.59 -24.00
CA ALA A 478 20.63 1.87 -25.28
C ALA A 478 20.99 2.80 -26.46
N ARG A 479 22.05 2.48 -27.21
CA ARG A 479 22.31 3.09 -28.53
C ARG A 479 21.49 2.36 -29.60
N ALA A 480 20.32 2.92 -29.93
CA ALA A 480 19.57 2.60 -31.13
C ALA A 480 19.42 3.87 -31.99
N GLN A 481 19.27 3.70 -33.32
CA GLN A 481 18.97 4.82 -34.22
C GLN A 481 17.60 5.39 -33.88
N GLN A 482 17.61 6.63 -33.41
CA GLN A 482 16.47 7.38 -32.91
C GLN A 482 15.71 7.97 -34.11
N PHE A 483 14.51 7.47 -34.41
CA PHE A 483 13.54 8.25 -35.18
C PHE A 483 12.87 9.23 -34.20
N GLY A 484 12.72 10.49 -34.62
CA GLY A 484 12.45 11.63 -33.74
C GLY A 484 11.38 11.36 -32.68
N GLY A 485 11.79 11.31 -31.41
CA GLY A 485 10.86 11.09 -30.30
C GLY A 485 10.01 12.32 -30.05
N GLY A 486 8.69 12.17 -30.09
CA GLY A 486 7.72 13.13 -29.54
C GLY A 486 7.66 13.02 -28.03
N GLU A 487 7.43 14.10 -27.32
CA GLU A 487 7.02 14.06 -25.90
C GLU A 487 5.48 14.07 -25.94
N LEU A 488 4.83 13.16 -25.19
CA LEU A 488 3.38 12.98 -25.01
C LEU A 488 2.99 13.17 -23.54
N THR A 489 2.39 14.31 -23.24
CA THR A 489 1.73 14.68 -21.99
C THR A 489 0.32 14.08 -22.00
N LEU A 490 -0.38 13.84 -20.90
CA LEU A 490 -1.84 13.74 -20.83
C LEU A 490 -2.22 14.64 -19.68
N ARG A 491 -3.21 15.51 -19.82
CA ARG A 491 -3.78 16.21 -18.67
C ARG A 491 -5.26 16.04 -18.67
N VAL A 492 -5.83 15.74 -17.51
CA VAL A 492 -7.26 15.63 -17.22
C VAL A 492 -7.65 16.80 -16.32
N ASP A 493 -8.67 17.57 -16.68
CA ASP A 493 -9.06 18.82 -15.99
C ASP A 493 -7.88 19.77 -15.69
N GLY A 494 -7.02 19.98 -16.68
CA GLY A 494 -5.88 20.90 -16.65
C GLY A 494 -4.66 20.36 -15.93
N ARG A 495 -4.76 19.17 -15.29
CA ARG A 495 -3.70 18.54 -14.51
C ARG A 495 -2.98 17.46 -15.29
N GLU A 496 -1.67 17.61 -15.45
CA GLU A 496 -0.80 16.63 -16.08
C GLU A 496 -0.82 15.30 -15.32
N VAL A 497 -1.44 14.29 -15.92
CA VAL A 497 -1.55 12.91 -15.40
C VAL A 497 -0.56 11.96 -16.07
N LEU A 498 -0.02 12.30 -17.25
CA LEU A 498 1.04 11.54 -17.91
C LEU A 498 2.01 12.51 -18.62
N ARG A 499 3.29 12.17 -18.71
CA ARG A 499 4.26 12.82 -19.60
C ARG A 499 5.36 11.84 -19.96
N GLY A 500 5.47 11.48 -21.24
CA GLY A 500 6.44 10.47 -21.68
C GLY A 500 6.86 10.67 -23.13
N THR A 501 8.06 10.24 -23.50
CA THR A 501 8.50 10.32 -24.90
C THR A 501 7.92 9.16 -25.71
N ALA A 502 7.07 9.46 -26.71
CA ALA A 502 6.62 8.51 -27.70
C ALA A 502 7.78 8.20 -28.67
N ALA A 503 8.41 7.04 -28.50
CA ALA A 503 9.32 6.47 -29.49
C ALA A 503 8.59 5.32 -30.19
N ALA A 504 8.24 5.49 -31.46
CA ALA A 504 7.77 4.39 -32.28
C ALA A 504 8.95 3.45 -32.57
N TRP A 505 8.91 2.22 -32.04
CA TRP A 505 9.84 1.15 -32.43
C TRP A 505 9.16 0.29 -33.49
N VAL A 506 9.48 0.52 -34.76
CA VAL A 506 9.13 -0.42 -35.83
C VAL A 506 10.17 -1.54 -35.83
N CYS A 507 9.86 -2.67 -35.20
CA CYS A 507 10.61 -3.91 -35.44
C CYS A 507 10.18 -4.48 -36.79
N SER A 508 10.89 -4.15 -37.87
CA SER A 508 10.87 -5.02 -39.05
C SER A 508 11.69 -6.26 -38.71
N THR A 509 11.02 -7.39 -38.50
CA THR A 509 11.70 -8.68 -38.42
C THR A 509 12.26 -9.02 -39.79
N VAL A 510 13.50 -8.63 -40.06
CA VAL A 510 14.31 -9.26 -41.11
C VAL A 510 14.93 -10.50 -40.49
N PRO A 511 14.69 -11.71 -41.03
CA PRO A 511 15.34 -12.90 -40.50
C PRO A 511 16.84 -12.82 -40.81
N ILE A 512 17.66 -12.75 -39.76
CA ILE A 512 19.08 -13.05 -39.86
C ILE A 512 19.19 -14.56 -40.04
N SER A 513 19.21 -15.02 -41.30
CA SER A 513 19.68 -16.36 -41.64
C SER A 513 21.07 -16.26 -42.27
N ALA A 514 21.91 -17.21 -41.88
CA ALA A 514 23.32 -17.26 -42.24
C ALA A 514 23.56 -17.90 -43.63
N ARG A 515 24.62 -17.39 -44.28
CA ARG A 515 25.48 -17.96 -45.36
C ARG A 515 25.19 -17.61 -46.83
N PRO A 516 26.27 -17.47 -47.66
CA PRO A 516 26.19 -17.01 -49.05
C PRO A 516 26.06 -18.16 -50.05
N GLY A 517 25.28 -17.96 -51.11
CA GLY A 517 25.30 -18.85 -52.28
C GLY A 517 24.16 -18.62 -53.27
N SER A 518 24.53 -18.23 -54.50
CA SER A 518 23.81 -18.34 -55.78
C SER A 518 22.44 -17.66 -55.99
N ALA A 519 22.49 -16.61 -56.81
CA ALA A 519 21.73 -16.36 -58.05
C ALA A 519 20.21 -16.63 -58.16
N ALA A 520 19.54 -15.57 -58.64
CA ALA A 520 18.38 -15.50 -59.54
C ALA A 520 16.97 -15.80 -58.99
N GLY A 521 16.03 -14.87 -59.24
CA GLY A 521 14.59 -15.16 -59.20
C GLY A 521 13.65 -13.98 -58.95
N PHE A 522 12.99 -13.54 -60.01
CA PHE A 522 11.88 -12.58 -60.14
C PHE A 522 10.76 -12.56 -59.06
N SER A 523 10.38 -11.32 -58.68
CA SER A 523 9.05 -10.66 -58.85
C SER A 523 7.83 -10.86 -57.92
N ARG A 524 7.23 -9.67 -57.64
CA ARG A 524 5.81 -9.24 -57.65
C ARG A 524 4.93 -9.34 -56.36
N ASN A 525 4.52 -8.13 -55.92
CA ASN A 525 3.15 -7.60 -55.63
C ASN A 525 2.28 -8.34 -54.58
N LEU A 526 1.43 -7.74 -53.74
CA LEU A 526 0.72 -6.44 -53.55
C LEU A 526 0.65 -6.21 -52.02
N GLY A 527 0.37 -5.05 -51.40
CA GLY A 527 -0.42 -3.87 -51.74
C GLY A 527 -1.36 -3.60 -50.53
N GLY A 528 -1.30 -2.40 -49.96
CA GLY A 528 -2.13 -1.98 -48.82
C GLY A 528 -1.47 -0.89 -47.97
N LEU A 529 -1.29 0.31 -48.55
CA LEU A 529 -0.92 1.53 -47.85
C LEU A 529 -2.21 2.27 -47.47
N LEU A 530 -2.36 2.58 -46.18
CA LEU A 530 -3.30 3.57 -45.67
C LEU A 530 -2.78 4.96 -46.03
N GLU A 531 -3.57 5.73 -46.77
CA GLU A 531 -3.40 7.17 -46.89
C GLU A 531 -3.93 7.83 -45.61
N LEU A 532 -3.04 8.32 -44.76
CA LEU A 532 -3.33 9.46 -43.88
C LEU A 532 -2.98 10.71 -44.67
N ALA A 533 -3.99 11.35 -45.25
CA ALA A 533 -3.82 12.65 -45.87
C ALA A 533 -3.61 13.72 -44.78
N ASP A 534 -2.53 14.46 -44.95
CA ASP A 534 -2.21 15.77 -44.35
C ASP A 534 -1.86 15.86 -42.85
N LEU A 535 -0.77 15.21 -42.44
CA LEU A 535 0.09 15.73 -41.36
C LEU A 535 1.56 15.72 -41.78
N PRO A 536 2.34 16.80 -41.56
CA PRO A 536 3.75 16.86 -41.96
C PRO A 536 4.63 15.93 -41.11
N GLU A 537 5.60 15.29 -41.76
CA GLU A 537 6.43 14.16 -41.29
C GLU A 537 7.38 14.43 -40.09
N THR A 538 7.32 15.59 -39.41
CA THR A 538 8.13 15.83 -38.20
C THR A 538 7.45 16.77 -37.21
N GLY A 539 7.14 16.28 -36.00
CA GLY A 539 6.58 17.05 -34.89
C GLY A 539 6.51 16.25 -33.59
N ARG A 540 6.57 16.94 -32.43
CA ARG A 540 6.48 16.35 -31.07
C ARG A 540 5.13 16.76 -30.43
N TYR A 541 4.44 15.85 -29.71
CA TYR A 541 3.00 16.00 -29.38
C TYR A 541 2.59 15.59 -27.95
N ASP A 542 2.18 16.54 -27.08
CA ASP A 542 1.89 16.46 -25.63
C ASP A 542 0.45 16.85 -25.13
N LEU A 543 -0.38 15.94 -24.57
CA LEU A 543 -1.85 15.95 -24.21
C LEU A 543 -2.33 16.63 -22.89
N VAL A 544 -3.47 17.39 -22.89
CA VAL A 544 -4.03 18.31 -21.83
C VAL A 544 -5.52 18.80 -21.94
N ILE A 545 -6.40 18.75 -20.89
CA ILE A 545 -7.90 18.94 -20.89
C ILE A 545 -8.48 20.18 -20.10
N GLU A 546 -9.66 20.77 -20.43
CA GLU A 546 -10.43 21.81 -19.64
C GLU A 546 -11.99 21.74 -19.79
N PRO A 547 -12.81 22.36 -18.89
CA PRO A 547 -14.28 22.23 -18.89
C PRO A 547 -15.01 23.12 -19.91
N ALA A 548 -16.00 22.58 -20.60
CA ALA A 548 -16.76 23.29 -21.63
C ALA A 548 -17.81 24.26 -21.05
N GLY A 549 -17.63 25.56 -21.29
CA GLY A 549 -18.66 26.56 -21.14
C GLY A 549 -19.52 26.71 -22.39
N ALA A 550 -20.79 26.27 -22.35
CA ALA A 550 -21.89 26.82 -23.17
C ALA A 550 -23.27 26.31 -22.72
N ALA A 551 -24.28 27.15 -22.95
CA ALA A 551 -25.62 27.15 -22.35
C ALA A 551 -26.52 25.91 -22.62
N PRO A 552 -27.47 25.62 -21.71
CA PRO A 552 -28.35 24.45 -21.83
C PRO A 552 -29.37 24.61 -22.96
N ARG A 553 -29.38 23.65 -23.90
CA ARG A 553 -30.54 23.41 -24.76
C ARG A 553 -31.58 22.62 -23.96
N ARG A 554 -32.71 23.26 -23.63
CA ARG A 554 -33.90 22.57 -23.13
C ARG A 554 -34.63 21.88 -24.28
N LEU A 555 -34.89 20.59 -24.14
CA LEU A 555 -35.95 19.88 -24.88
C LEU A 555 -36.86 19.15 -23.88
N PRO A 556 -38.16 19.03 -24.19
CA PRO A 556 -39.20 18.80 -23.18
C PRO A 556 -39.30 17.32 -22.79
N LEU A 557 -39.32 17.07 -21.47
CA LEU A 557 -39.81 15.81 -20.91
C LEU A 557 -41.33 15.74 -21.06
N ARG A 558 -41.82 14.78 -21.86
CA ARG A 558 -43.20 14.29 -21.78
C ARG A 558 -43.25 13.06 -20.86
N ARG A 559 -44.23 13.10 -19.94
CA ARG A 559 -44.62 12.05 -18.98
C ARG A 559 -45.22 10.80 -19.64
N SER A 560 -45.08 9.68 -18.92
CA SER A 560 -46.05 8.62 -18.52
C SER A 560 -45.42 7.22 -18.68
N TRP A 561 -45.05 6.53 -17.58
CA TRP A 561 -45.83 5.53 -16.77
C TRP A 561 -46.25 4.29 -17.57
N PRO A 562 -46.33 3.07 -16.97
CA PRO A 562 -46.53 2.76 -15.55
C PRO A 562 -45.26 2.51 -14.73
#